data_AF-A0A7J9AZX9-F1
#
_entry.id   AF-A0A7J9AZX9-F1
#
_cell.length_a   1.000
_cell.length_b   1.000
_cell.length_c   1.000
_cell.angle_alpha   90.00
_cell.angle_beta   90.00
_cell.angle_gamma   90.00
#
_symmetry.space_group_name_H-M   'P 1'
#
loop_
_entity.id
_entity.type
_entity.pdbx_description
1 polymer ?
#
loop_
_entity_poly.entity_id
_entity_poly.type
_entity_poly.pdbx_seq_one_letter_code
_entity_poly.pdbx_strand_id
1 'polypeptide(L)' 'MASRKSAQDVVQVMKRRSMLLRSAQMLRLSLRSEKKPTKGFIKVNFDAVVAQNRTGYGVVMRDEDGFVIGSGEGFKDE' A
#
# COMPACT_ATOMS: atom_id res chain seq x y z
N MET A 1 37.81 -5.31 10.68
CA MET A 1 36.81 -4.48 11.40
C MET A 1 35.48 -4.62 10.67
N ALA A 2 34.50 -5.32 11.24
CA ALA A 2 33.18 -5.47 10.62
C ALA A 2 32.43 -4.14 10.72
N SER A 3 32.09 -3.57 9.56
CA SER A 3 31.34 -2.31 9.44
C SER A 3 30.00 -2.44 10.18
N ARG A 4 29.77 -1.55 11.15
CA ARG A 4 28.45 -1.31 11.74
C ARG A 4 27.53 -0.81 10.60
N LYS A 5 26.93 -1.71 9.83
CA LYS A 5 25.68 -1.40 9.11
C LYS A 5 24.73 -0.90 10.19
N SER A 6 24.47 0.40 10.16
CA SER A 6 23.97 1.13 11.31
C SER A 6 22.59 0.60 11.66
N ALA A 7 22.23 0.58 12.95
CA ALA A 7 20.88 0.20 13.38
C ALA A 7 19.77 0.97 12.63
N GLN A 8 20.09 2.12 12.04
CA GLN A 8 19.20 2.92 11.20
C GLN A 8 18.83 2.22 9.89
N ASP A 9 19.74 1.49 9.24
CA ASP A 9 19.44 0.72 8.03
C ASP A 9 18.46 -0.41 8.32
N VAL A 10 18.64 -1.08 9.47
CA VAL A 10 17.74 -2.13 9.95
C VAL A 10 16.36 -1.55 10.29
N VAL A 11 16.31 -0.41 10.98
CA VAL A 11 15.06 0.30 11.29
C VAL A 11 14.37 0.80 10.02
N GLN A 12 15.11 1.26 9.01
CA GLN A 12 14.56 1.71 7.73
C GLN A 12 13.98 0.55 6.91
N VAL A 13 14.65 -0.60 6.88
CA VAL A 13 14.13 -1.84 6.27
C VAL A 13 12.91 -2.35 7.06
N MET A 14 12.93 -2.29 8.39
CA MET A 14 11.80 -2.67 9.23
C MET A 14 10.60 -1.72 9.07
N LYS A 15 10.83 -0.40 8.90
CA LYS A 15 9.78 0.59 8.59
C LYS A 15 9.17 0.36 7.19
N ARG A 16 10.00 0.05 6.17
CA ARG A 16 9.51 -0.32 4.83
C ARG A 16 8.69 -1.61 4.86
N ARG A 17 9.14 -2.61 5.61
CA ARG A 17 8.39 -3.86 5.83
C ARG A 17 7.12 -3.64 6.63
N SER A 18 7.11 -2.78 7.67
CA SER A 18 5.90 -2.50 8.44
C SER A 18 4.85 -1.75 7.62
N MET A 19 5.29 -0.88 6.70
CA MET A 19 4.40 -0.16 5.78
C MET A 19 3.80 -1.12 4.74
N LEU A 20 4.62 -1.96 4.10
CA LEU A 20 4.15 -3.05 3.22
C LEU A 20 3.22 -4.04 3.94
N LEU A 21 3.53 -4.40 5.19
CA LEU A 21 2.68 -5.26 6.02
C LEU A 21 1.35 -4.60 6.39
N ARG A 22 1.33 -3.28 6.66
CA ARG A 22 0.09 -2.54 6.91
C ARG A 22 -0.73 -2.38 5.63
N SER A 23 -0.12 -2.03 4.49
CA SER A 23 -0.82 -1.97 3.20
C SER A 23 -1.34 -3.34 2.77
N ALA A 24 -0.58 -4.42 2.98
CA ALA A 24 -1.02 -5.79 2.69
C ALA A 24 -2.11 -6.28 3.67
N GLN A 25 -2.04 -5.92 4.96
CA GLN A 25 -3.12 -6.20 5.93
C GLN A 25 -4.38 -5.38 5.62
N MET A 26 -4.25 -4.15 5.15
CA MET A 26 -5.37 -3.29 4.77
C MET A 26 -6.00 -3.74 3.45
N LEU A 27 -5.20 -4.19 2.48
CA LEU A 27 -5.67 -4.95 1.30
C LEU A 27 -6.45 -6.21 1.74
N ARG A 28 -5.95 -6.92 2.76
CA ARG A 28 -6.59 -8.14 3.31
C ARG A 28 -7.85 -7.86 4.13
N LEU A 29 -7.96 -6.69 4.77
CA LEU A 29 -9.15 -6.23 5.49
C LEU A 29 -10.21 -5.72 4.51
N SER A 30 -9.81 -4.99 3.47
CA SER A 30 -10.67 -4.59 2.36
C SER A 30 -11.29 -5.82 1.69
N LEU A 31 -10.48 -6.85 1.40
CA LEU A 31 -10.94 -8.12 0.82
C LEU A 31 -12.00 -8.87 1.66
N ARG A 32 -12.11 -8.63 2.98
CA ARG A 32 -13.07 -9.34 3.85
C ARG A 32 -14.46 -8.68 3.90
N SER A 33 -14.61 -7.43 3.46
CA SER A 33 -15.92 -6.77 3.35
C SER A 33 -16.21 -6.22 1.95
N GLU A 34 -15.45 -6.67 0.94
CA GLU A 34 -15.54 -6.16 -0.42
C GLU A 34 -16.81 -6.70 -1.10
N LYS A 35 -17.88 -5.89 -1.10
CA LYS A 35 -18.98 -6.09 -2.05
C LYS A 35 -18.40 -5.99 -3.45
N LYS A 36 -18.73 -6.97 -4.30
CA LYS A 36 -18.40 -6.92 -5.73
C LYS A 36 -18.88 -5.60 -6.34
N PRO A 37 -18.11 -5.00 -7.26
CA PRO A 37 -18.57 -3.81 -7.96
C PRO A 37 -19.85 -4.12 -8.74
N THR A 38 -20.72 -3.11 -8.90
CA THR A 38 -21.91 -3.26 -9.75
C THR A 38 -21.48 -3.66 -11.16
N LYS A 39 -22.26 -4.54 -11.81
CA LYS A 39 -21.99 -4.97 -13.20
C LYS A 39 -21.81 -3.75 -14.12
N GLY A 40 -20.74 -3.75 -14.93
CA GLY A 40 -20.33 -2.67 -15.81
C GLY A 40 -19.49 -1.57 -15.15
N PHE A 41 -19.18 -1.70 -13.86
CA PHE A 41 -18.39 -0.71 -13.12
C PHE A 41 -17.02 -1.25 -12.70
N ILE A 42 -16.03 -0.35 -12.71
CA ILE A 42 -14.72 -0.57 -12.11
C ILE A 42 -14.74 0.06 -10.73
N LYS A 43 -14.35 -0.70 -9.70
CA LYS A 43 -14.13 -0.16 -8.37
C LYS A 43 -12.69 0.31 -8.22
N VAL A 44 -12.52 1.55 -7.76
CA VAL A 44 -11.22 2.15 -7.49
C VAL A 44 -11.10 2.38 -5.99
N ASN A 45 -10.18 1.68 -5.33
CA ASN A 45 -9.81 1.98 -3.95
C ASN A 45 -8.56 2.88 -3.98
N PHE A 46 -8.60 3.99 -3.26
CA PHE A 46 -7.50 4.94 -3.14
C PHE A 46 -7.21 5.17 -1.67
N ASP A 47 -5.95 5.01 -1.28
CA ASP A 47 -5.47 5.27 0.07
C ASP A 47 -4.24 6.20 0.01
N ALA A 48 -4.13 7.08 1.01
CA ALA A 48 -2.98 7.97 1.16
C ALA A 48 -2.48 7.95 2.60
N VAL A 49 -1.16 8.13 2.77
CA VAL A 49 -0.48 8.15 4.06
C VAL A 49 0.48 9.32 4.10
N VAL A 50 0.42 10.09 5.19
CA VAL A 50 1.42 11.12 5.52
C VAL A 50 2.16 10.68 6.78
N ALA A 51 3.49 10.60 6.71
CA ALA A 51 4.33 10.19 7.83
C ALA A 51 5.76 10.73 7.72
N GLN A 52 6.19 11.52 8.71
CA GLN A 52 7.58 12.01 8.87
C GLN A 52 8.14 12.67 7.59
N ASN A 53 7.65 13.86 7.21
CA ASN A 53 8.03 14.62 6.00
C ASN A 53 7.94 13.80 4.70
N ARG A 54 7.02 12.83 4.67
CA ARG A 54 6.82 11.99 3.49
C ARG A 54 5.34 11.75 3.31
N THR A 55 4.93 11.79 2.05
CA THR A 55 3.58 11.50 1.63
C THR A 55 3.62 10.36 0.62
N GLY A 56 2.72 9.40 0.77
CA GLY A 56 2.55 8.29 -0.17
C GLY A 56 1.07 8.07 -0.50
N TYR A 57 0.81 7.51 -1.67
CA TYR A 57 -0.52 7.07 -2.07
C TYR A 57 -0.46 5.73 -2.79
N GLY A 58 -1.58 5.00 -2.75
CA GLY A 58 -1.81 3.77 -3.50
C GLY A 58 -3.21 3.77 -4.09
N VAL A 59 -3.33 3.27 -5.31
CA VAL A 59 -4.60 3.06 -6.00
C VAL A 59 -4.67 1.63 -6.55
N VAL A 60 -5.83 1.00 -6.43
CA VAL A 60 -6.12 -0.29 -7.08
C VAL A 60 -7.49 -0.24 -7.75
N MET A 61 -7.55 -0.73 -8.98
CA MET A 61 -8.74 -0.81 -9.81
C MET A 61 -9.13 -2.27 -9.98
N ARG A 62 -10.40 -2.57 -9.73
CA ARG A 62 -10.98 -3.91 -9.86
C ARG A 62 -12.19 -3.90 -10.79
N ASP A 63 -12.34 -4.94 -11.60
CA ASP A 63 -13.53 -5.16 -12.42
C ASP A 63 -14.73 -5.68 -11.59
N GLU A 64 -15.85 -5.92 -12.27
CA GLU A 64 -17.10 -6.43 -11.67
C GLU A 64 -16.97 -7.80 -11.00
N ASP A 65 -16.01 -8.62 -11.43
CA ASP A 65 -15.72 -9.91 -10.82
C ASP A 65 -14.78 -9.80 -9.61
N GLY A 66 -14.19 -8.62 -9.41
CA GLY A 66 -13.25 -8.31 -8.36
C GLY A 66 -11.79 -8.54 -8.75
N PHE A 67 -11.50 -8.87 -10.02
CA PHE A 67 -10.14 -9.02 -10.52
C PHE A 67 -9.46 -7.66 -10.61
N VAL A 68 -8.18 -7.61 -10.27
CA VAL A 68 -7.38 -6.39 -10.39
C VAL A 68 -7.04 -6.17 -11.86
N ILE A 69 -7.43 -5.02 -12.39
CA ILE A 69 -7.18 -4.60 -13.78
C ILE A 69 -6.18 -3.44 -13.88
N GLY A 70 -5.81 -2.85 -12.74
CA GLY A 70 -4.78 -1.82 -12.69
C GLY A 70 -4.45 -1.41 -11.27
N SER A 71 -3.25 -0.86 -11.10
CA SER A 71 -2.78 -0.31 -9.83
C SER A 71 -1.78 0.81 -10.07
N GLY A 72 -1.63 1.70 -9.09
CA GLY A 72 -0.61 2.74 -9.11
C GLY A 72 -0.21 3.11 -7.68
N GLU A 73 1.01 3.60 -7.54
CA GLU A 73 1.50 4.11 -6.27
C GLU A 73 2.46 5.27 -6.51
N GLY A 74 2.62 6.12 -5.50
CA GLY A 74 3.61 7.18 -5.54
C GLY A 74 4.01 7.60 -4.14
N PHE A 75 5.22 8.12 -4.04
CA PHE A 75 5.76 8.68 -2.80
C PHE A 75 6.53 9.96 -3.10
N LYS A 76 6.46 10.90 -2.17
CA LYS A 76 7.18 12.16 -2.21
C LYS A 76 7.74 12.45 -0.83
N ASP A 77 9.02 12.78 -0.78
CA ASP A 77 9.64 13.40 0.39
C ASP A 77 9.38 14.92 0.32
N GLU A 78 9.08 15.55 1.46
CA GLU A 78 8.86 17.00 1.61
C GLU A 78 10.15 17.76 1.94
#